data_AF-A0A2C3ZRR1-F1
#
_entry.id   AF-A0A2C3ZRR1-F1
#
_cell.length_a   1.000
_cell.length_b   1.000
_cell.length_c   1.000
_cell.angle_alpha   90.00
_cell.angle_beta   90.00
_cell.angle_gamma   90.00
#
_symmetry.space_group_name_H-M   'P 1'
#
loop_
_entity.id
_entity.type
_entity.pdbx_description
1 polymer ?
#
loop_
_entity_poly.entity_id
_entity_poly.type
_entity_poly.pdbx_seq_one_letter_code
_entity_poly.pdbx_strand_id
1 'polypeptide(L)' 'MELLKSPSSFFPKHWDRTQVLEAIHEAYNNKRRMSGKLDSSRTSTGMEIRFVLINCKIISAFPK' A
#
# COMPACT_ATOMS: atom_id res chain seq x y z
N MET A 1 -0.65 -19.12 22.80
CA MET A 1 -1.45 -18.01 22.24
C MET A 1 -0.57 -17.32 21.21
N GLU A 2 -0.76 -17.60 19.94
CA GLU A 2 -0.11 -16.84 18.88
C GLU A 2 -0.75 -15.45 18.83
N LEU A 3 0.05 -14.40 19.06
CA LEU A 3 -0.35 -13.03 18.80
C LEU A 3 -0.70 -12.94 17.32
N LEU A 4 -1.98 -12.80 16.99
CA LEU A 4 -2.43 -12.32 15.69
C LEU A 4 -1.73 -10.97 15.48
N LYS A 5 -0.60 -10.97 14.75
CA LYS A 5 0.09 -9.75 14.34
C LYS A 5 -0.96 -8.92 13.62
N SER A 6 -1.40 -7.84 14.25
CA SER A 6 -2.28 -6.90 13.59
C SER A 6 -1.55 -6.42 12.33
N PRO A 7 -2.18 -6.52 11.14
CA PRO A 7 -1.60 -5.97 9.93
C PRO A 7 -1.20 -4.51 10.21
N SER A 8 0.08 -4.19 10.05
CA SER A 8 0.60 -2.86 10.41
C SER A 8 -0.03 -1.85 9.47
N SER A 9 -0.82 -0.92 10.00
CA SER A 9 -1.35 0.21 9.24
C SER A 9 -0.32 1.31 8.97
N PHE A 10 0.91 1.15 9.47
CA PHE A 10 2.00 2.12 9.36
C PHE A 10 3.16 1.56 8.55
N PHE A 11 3.76 2.42 7.73
CA PHE A 11 5.03 2.14 7.06
C PHE A 11 6.17 1.97 8.08
N PRO A 12 7.26 1.28 7.71
CA PRO A 12 8.40 1.10 8.61
C PRO A 12 8.92 2.42 9.15
N LYS A 13 9.14 2.51 10.46
CA LYS A 13 9.55 3.77 11.13
C LYS A 13 10.86 4.37 10.60
N HIS A 14 11.73 3.52 10.05
CA HIS A 14 13.01 3.94 9.48
C HIS A 14 12.91 4.42 8.03
N TRP A 15 11.73 4.32 7.40
CA TRP A 15 11.53 4.84 6.05
C TRP A 15 11.39 6.35 6.07
N ASP A 16 12.06 7.00 5.13
CA ASP A 16 11.81 8.40 4.83
C ASP A 16 10.60 8.57 3.89
N ARG A 17 10.22 9.84 3.67
CA ARG A 17 9.10 10.20 2.80
C ARG A 17 9.29 9.70 1.37
N THR A 18 10.51 9.71 0.84
CA THR A 18 10.81 9.29 -0.53
C THR A 18 10.56 7.80 -0.68
N GLN A 19 11.07 6.99 0.24
CA GLN A 19 10.87 5.53 0.26
C GLN A 19 9.37 5.16 0.36
N VAL A 20 8.61 5.89 1.18
CA VAL A 20 7.15 5.71 1.27
C VAL A 20 6.48 6.01 -0.07
N LEU A 21 6.83 7.12 -0.73
CA LEU A 21 6.23 7.50 -2.02
C LEU A 21 6.60 6.54 -3.14
N GLU A 22 7.86 6.08 -3.19
CA GLU A 22 8.33 5.11 -4.18
C GLU A 22 7.57 3.79 -4.06
N ALA A 23 7.41 3.25 -2.85
CA ALA A 23 6.67 2.02 -2.65
C ALA A 23 5.19 2.15 -3.03
N ILE A 24 4.55 3.28 -2.71
CA ILE A 24 3.17 3.59 -3.11
C ILE A 24 3.06 3.62 -4.65
N HIS A 25 3.97 4.32 -5.32
CA HIS A 25 4.00 4.41 -6.79
C HIS A 25 4.23 3.04 -7.43
N GLU A 26 5.20 2.28 -6.91
CA GLU A 26 5.52 0.95 -7.40
C GLU A 26 4.29 0.02 -7.30
N ALA A 27 3.69 -0.09 -6.12
CA ALA A 27 2.52 -0.94 -5.94
C ALA A 27 1.33 -0.45 -6.78
N TYR A 28 1.11 0.87 -6.91
CA TYR A 28 0.05 1.42 -7.75
C TYR A 28 0.27 1.10 -9.25
N ASN A 29 1.51 1.11 -9.72
CA ASN A 29 1.86 0.76 -11.10
C ASN A 29 1.78 -0.76 -11.35
N ASN A 30 2.05 -1.58 -10.33
CA ASN A 30 1.95 -3.05 -10.42
C ASN A 30 0.51 -3.58 -10.49
N LYS A 31 -0.50 -2.75 -10.20
CA LYS A 31 -1.89 -3.20 -10.23
C LYS A 31 -2.28 -3.58 -11.66
N ARG A 32 -2.85 -4.78 -11.83
CA ARG A 32 -3.25 -5.29 -13.17
C ARG A 32 -4.64 -4.84 -13.59
N ARG A 33 -5.53 -4.49 -12.65
CA ARG A 33 -6.89 -3.98 -12.91
C ARG A 33 -7.34 -3.06 -11.79
N MET A 34 -8.03 -1.99 -12.15
CA MET A 34 -8.72 -1.09 -11.21
C MET A 34 -10.13 -1.61 -11.00
N SER A 35 -10.44 -2.12 -9.82
CA SER A 35 -11.79 -2.58 -9.48
C SER A 35 -12.27 -1.91 -8.20
N GLY A 36 -12.98 -0.79 -8.35
CA GLY A 36 -13.68 -0.13 -7.24
C GLY A 36 -12.87 0.90 -6.44
N LYS A 37 -13.38 1.20 -5.23
CA LYS A 37 -12.92 2.29 -4.34
C LYS A 37 -11.72 1.91 -3.47
N LEU A 38 -11.55 0.61 -3.20
CA LEU A 38 -10.48 0.05 -2.39
C LEU A 38 -9.72 -0.97 -3.22
N ASP A 39 -8.47 -0.67 -3.53
CA ASP A 39 -7.60 -1.53 -4.32
C ASP A 39 -6.37 -1.89 -3.49
N SER A 40 -5.72 -3.02 -3.78
CA SER A 40 -4.44 -3.35 -3.17
C SER A 40 -3.51 -4.02 -4.18
N SER A 41 -2.23 -3.75 -4.00
CA SER A 41 -1.19 -4.29 -4.86
C SER A 41 0.10 -4.45 -4.08
N ARG A 42 1.03 -5.25 -4.61
CA ARG A 42 2.29 -5.55 -3.95
C ARG A 42 3.45 -4.81 -4.61
N THR A 43 4.39 -4.35 -3.80
CA THR A 43 5.73 -4.01 -4.25
C THR A 43 6.47 -5.27 -4.70
N SER A 44 7.58 -5.11 -5.43
CA SER A 44 8.51 -6.19 -5.77
C SER A 44 9.09 -6.89 -4.55
N THR A 45 9.20 -6.17 -3.43
CA THR A 45 9.62 -6.71 -2.13
C THR A 45 8.52 -7.51 -1.42
N GLY A 46 7.31 -7.57 -1.98
CA GLY A 46 6.19 -8.34 -1.46
C GLY A 46 5.30 -7.60 -0.45
N MET A 47 5.56 -6.33 -0.17
CA MET A 47 4.73 -5.50 0.71
C MET A 47 3.39 -5.19 0.05
N GLU A 48 2.28 -5.58 0.67
CA GLU A 48 0.94 -5.23 0.19
C GLU A 48 0.59 -3.82 0.65
N ILE A 49 0.26 -2.94 -0.29
CA ILE A 49 -0.24 -1.59 -0.03
C ILE A 49 -1.70 -1.54 -0.45
N ARG A 50 -2.55 -1.05 0.47
CA ARG A 50 -3.95 -0.72 0.20
C ARG A 50 -4.06 0.74 -0.21
N PHE A 51 -4.90 1.00 -1.20
CA PHE A 51 -5.19 2.32 -1.72
C PHE A 51 -6.67 2.63 -1.61
N VAL A 52 -6.99 3.84 -1.17
CA VAL A 52 -8.33 4.42 -1.33
C VAL A 52 -8.30 5.37 -2.51
N LEU A 53 -9.17 5.11 -3.48
CA LEU A 53 -9.19 5.83 -4.76
C LEU A 53 -10.49 6.62 -4.94
N ILE A 54 -10.37 7.83 -5.50
CA ILE A 54 -11.49 8.62 -6.04
C ILE A 54 -11.09 9.08 -7.44
N ASN A 55 -11.89 8.75 -8.47
CA ASN A 55 -11.62 9.11 -9.87
C ASN A 55 -10.18 8.76 -10.30
N CYS A 56 -9.75 7.54 -9.97
CA CYS A 56 -8.39 7.05 -10.25
C CYS A 56 -7.24 7.80 -9.55
N LYS A 57 -7.53 8.68 -8.59
CA LYS A 57 -6.51 9.36 -7.76
C LYS A 57 -6.44 8.72 -6.38
N ILE A 58 -5.22 8.51 -5.89
CA ILE A 58 -4.95 8.03 -4.53
C ILE A 58 -5.27 9.17 -3.56
N ILE A 59 -6.20 8.92 -2.64
CA ILE A 59 -6.48 9.85 -1.51
C ILE A 59 -5.92 9.34 -0.18
N SER A 60 -5.62 8.04 -0.09
CA SER A 60 -4.95 7.43 1.06
C SER A 60 -4.26 6.13 0.63
N ALA A 61 -3.13 5.84 1.24
CA ALA A 61 -2.39 4.59 1.05
C ALA A 61 -1.75 4.14 2.37
N PHE A 62 -1.84 2.86 2.67
CA PHE A 62 -1.28 2.28 3.89
C PHE A 62 -0.88 0.82 3.67
N PRO A 63 0.18 0.35 4.34
CA PRO A 63 0.54 -1.06 4.31
C PRO A 63 -0.52 -1.92 5.00
N LYS A 64 -0.54 -3.19 4.62
CA LYS A 64 -1.36 -4.24 5.24
C LYS A 64 -0.42 -5.28 5.84
#